data_AF-A0A0S9QER2-F1
#
_entry.id   AF-A0A0S9QER2-F1
#
_cell.length_a   1.000
_cell.length_b   1.000
_cell.length_c   1.000
_cell.angle_alpha   90.00
_cell.angle_beta   90.00
_cell.angle_gamma   90.00
#
_symmetry.space_group_name_H-M   'P 1'
#
loop_
_entity.id
_entity.type
_entity.pdbx_description
1 polymer ?
#
loop_
_entity_poly.entity_id
_entity_poly.type
_entity_poly.pdbx_seq_one_letter_code
_entity_poly.pdbx_strand_id
1 'polypeptide(L)'
;MGGLFQRLFQPSPPAAVQPVPAPDTLGARQTDVRRAARALNRRPRPMTRYAALPKAEPLKLHVGDRQVPLDMSAGAAAAFMKDPTLRPGDIVVLKDGVKVFTGDPDKRHAARDFESIGRSAFIDRHTRTLLSAMVMPAGAIPAAEARRMTAQARKVPPTAVAPVQAETASMRIISPWIVATSN
;
A
#
# COMPACT_ATOMS: atom_id res chain seq x y z
N MET A 1 29.89 -4.47 -31.56
CA MET A 1 28.42 -4.48 -31.34
C MET A 1 28.08 -3.39 -30.33
N GLY A 2 27.70 -2.17 -30.74
CA GLY A 2 27.51 -1.07 -29.77
C GLY A 2 26.85 0.20 -30.29
N GLY A 3 25.91 0.13 -31.24
CA GLY A 3 25.28 1.32 -31.86
C GLY A 3 23.80 1.54 -31.52
N LEU A 4 23.10 0.55 -30.96
CA LEU A 4 21.65 0.62 -30.79
C LEU A 4 21.25 1.39 -29.52
N PHE A 5 21.96 1.15 -28.41
CA PHE A 5 21.63 1.74 -27.12
C PHE A 5 21.82 3.26 -27.11
N GLN A 6 22.82 3.76 -27.84
CA GLN A 6 23.12 5.18 -27.90
C GLN A 6 22.06 5.99 -28.67
N ARG A 7 21.27 5.35 -29.55
CA ARG A 7 20.23 6.02 -30.34
C ARG A 7 18.89 6.16 -29.60
N LEU A 8 18.66 5.35 -28.57
CA LEU A 8 17.43 5.36 -27.77
C LEU A 8 17.45 6.38 -26.63
N PHE A 9 18.64 6.77 -26.16
CA PHE A 9 18.82 7.67 -25.02
C PHE A 9 19.47 9.01 -25.39
N GLN A 10 19.54 9.35 -26.68
CA GLN A 10 19.95 10.68 -27.10
C GLN A 10 18.80 11.68 -26.92
N PRO A 11 19.03 12.81 -26.23
CA PRO A 11 18.04 13.88 -26.15
C PRO A 11 17.81 14.45 -27.56
N SER A 12 16.55 14.54 -27.99
CA SER A 12 16.21 15.08 -29.30
C SER A 12 16.68 16.53 -29.41
N PRO A 13 17.34 16.94 -30.51
CA PRO A 13 17.65 18.34 -30.72
C PRO A 13 16.33 19.14 -30.85
N PRO A 14 16.25 20.35 -30.28
CA PRO A 14 15.08 21.20 -30.43
C PRO A 14 14.91 21.55 -31.91
N ALA A 15 13.69 21.34 -32.42
CA ALA A 15 13.34 21.66 -33.80
C ALA A 15 13.58 23.15 -34.06
N ALA A 16 14.45 23.45 -35.03
CA ALA A 16 14.62 24.80 -35.53
C ALA A 16 13.30 25.31 -36.12
N VAL A 17 12.85 26.46 -35.63
CA VAL A 17 11.66 27.16 -36.13
C VAL A 17 12.00 27.74 -37.51
N GLN A 18 11.42 27.19 -38.57
CA GLN A 18 11.47 27.82 -39.90
C GLN A 18 10.39 28.92 -40.02
N PRO A 19 10.68 30.03 -40.71
CA PRO A 19 9.70 31.08 -40.96
C PRO A 19 8.67 30.67 -42.03
N VAL A 20 7.40 30.97 -41.78
CA VAL A 20 6.26 30.70 -42.67
C VAL A 20 6.16 31.80 -43.74
N PRO A 21 6.09 31.50 -45.05
CA PRO A 21 5.76 32.50 -46.07
C PRO A 21 4.23 32.75 -46.15
N ALA A 22 3.87 34.01 -46.39
CA ALA A 22 2.50 34.53 -46.39
C ALA A 22 1.57 33.85 -47.43
N PRO A 23 0.27 33.67 -47.13
CA PRO A 23 -0.68 33.07 -48.07
C PRO A 23 -1.36 34.12 -48.95
N ASP A 24 -1.06 34.08 -50.24
CA ASP A 24 -1.90 34.66 -51.27
C ASP A 24 -3.09 33.73 -51.63
N THR A 25 -4.20 34.35 -52.00
CA THR A 25 -5.45 33.82 -52.59
C THR A 25 -6.45 33.09 -51.67
N LEU A 26 -7.52 33.82 -51.36
CA LEU A 26 -8.79 33.39 -50.77
C LEU A 26 -9.64 32.68 -51.86
N GLY A 27 -10.05 31.43 -51.62
CA GLY A 27 -11.15 30.83 -52.38
C GLY A 27 -11.07 29.31 -52.55
N ALA A 28 -9.92 28.77 -52.97
CA ALA A 28 -9.81 27.34 -53.32
C ALA A 28 -9.27 26.45 -52.17
N ARG A 29 -8.61 27.02 -51.16
CA ARG A 29 -7.92 26.23 -50.10
C ARG A 29 -8.84 25.61 -49.04
N GLN A 30 -10.04 26.16 -48.81
CA GLN A 30 -10.86 25.73 -47.66
C GLN A 30 -11.44 24.31 -47.80
N THR A 31 -11.78 23.90 -49.02
CA THR A 31 -12.31 22.55 -49.31
C THR A 31 -11.22 21.50 -49.23
N ASP A 32 -10.02 21.81 -49.72
CA ASP A 32 -8.86 20.90 -49.69
C ASP A 32 -8.31 20.72 -48.28
N VAL A 33 -8.25 21.77 -47.45
CA VAL A 33 -7.83 21.66 -46.04
C VAL A 33 -8.79 20.77 -45.25
N ARG A 34 -10.11 20.88 -45.47
CA ARG A 34 -11.11 20.02 -44.81
C ARG A 34 -11.02 18.57 -45.27
N ARG A 35 -10.73 18.32 -46.55
CA ARG A 35 -10.58 16.98 -47.12
C ARG A 35 -9.26 16.32 -46.65
N ALA A 36 -8.17 17.09 -46.61
CA ALA A 36 -6.87 16.67 -46.07
C ALA A 36 -6.93 16.39 -44.55
N ALA A 37 -7.63 17.22 -43.77
CA ALA A 37 -7.85 17.00 -42.34
C ALA A 37 -8.66 15.71 -42.06
N ARG A 38 -9.63 15.38 -42.92
CA ARG A 38 -10.36 14.09 -42.83
C ARG A 38 -9.50 12.89 -43.21
N ALA A 39 -8.54 13.05 -44.13
CA ALA A 39 -7.59 11.99 -44.49
C ALA A 39 -6.58 11.70 -43.36
N LEU A 40 -6.12 12.73 -42.64
CA LEU A 40 -5.23 12.59 -41.47
C LEU A 40 -5.92 11.94 -40.26
N ASN A 41 -7.24 12.07 -40.13
CA ASN A 41 -8.03 11.43 -39.07
C ASN A 41 -8.41 9.97 -39.38
N ARG A 42 -8.08 9.45 -40.57
CA ARG A 42 -8.20 8.03 -40.92
C ARG A 42 -6.92 7.25 -40.62
N ARG A 43 -6.19 7.64 -39.58
CA ARG A 43 -5.06 6.83 -39.09
C ARG A 43 -5.60 5.47 -38.63
N PRO A 44 -5.13 4.35 -39.22
CA PRO A 44 -5.54 3.02 -38.78
C PRO A 44 -5.13 2.88 -37.31
N ARG A 45 -6.11 2.72 -36.42
CA ARG A 45 -5.84 2.46 -35.01
C ARG A 45 -5.11 1.12 -34.92
N PRO A 46 -3.87 1.06 -34.42
CA PRO A 46 -3.18 -0.20 -34.24
C PRO A 46 -4.00 -1.02 -33.24
N MET A 47 -4.59 -2.11 -33.74
CA MET A 47 -5.40 -3.01 -32.95
C MET A 47 -4.44 -3.89 -32.17
N THR A 48 -4.08 -3.45 -30.96
CA THR A 48 -3.20 -4.20 -30.07
C THR A 48 -3.90 -5.49 -29.68
N ARG A 49 -3.53 -6.60 -30.33
CA ARG A 49 -4.00 -7.94 -29.95
C ARG A 49 -3.20 -8.35 -28.73
N TYR A 50 -3.80 -8.23 -27.55
CA TYR A 50 -3.23 -8.84 -26.35
C TYR A 50 -3.08 -10.33 -26.61
N ALA A 51 -1.85 -10.83 -26.55
CA ALA A 51 -1.64 -12.27 -26.46
C ALA A 51 -2.36 -12.73 -25.20
N ALA A 52 -3.36 -13.61 -25.35
CA ALA A 52 -4.07 -14.16 -24.22
C ALA A 52 -3.05 -14.81 -23.29
N LEU A 53 -3.07 -14.43 -22.01
CA LEU A 53 -2.26 -15.09 -21.00
C LEU A 53 -2.58 -16.60 -21.05
N PRO A 54 -1.58 -17.49 -21.09
CA PRO A 54 -1.85 -18.92 -21.09
C PRO A 54 -2.69 -19.27 -19.86
N LYS A 55 -3.67 -20.18 -20.05
CA LYS A 55 -4.49 -20.68 -18.95
C LYS A 55 -3.55 -21.28 -17.91
N ALA A 56 -3.64 -20.81 -16.67
CA ALA A 56 -2.83 -21.33 -15.59
C ALA A 56 -3.09 -22.82 -15.44
N GLU A 57 -2.03 -23.62 -15.59
CA GLU A 57 -2.13 -25.05 -15.31
C GLU A 57 -2.42 -25.25 -13.81
N PRO A 58 -3.29 -26.21 -13.46
CA PRO A 58 -3.59 -26.48 -12.06
C PRO A 58 -2.31 -26.89 -11.34
N LEU A 59 -1.95 -26.12 -10.31
CA LEU A 59 -0.81 -26.40 -9.46
C LEU A 59 -1.01 -27.77 -8.81
N LYS A 60 -0.10 -28.71 -9.10
CA LYS A 60 -0.04 -30.00 -8.43
C LYS A 60 0.50 -29.79 -7.02
N LEU A 61 -0.37 -29.37 -6.11
CA LEU A 61 -0.04 -29.24 -4.69
C LEU A 61 0.20 -30.64 -4.12
N HIS A 62 1.45 -30.95 -3.78
CA HIS A 62 1.78 -32.13 -2.99
C HIS A 62 1.37 -31.85 -1.54
N VAL A 63 0.18 -32.32 -1.18
CA VAL A 63 -0.26 -32.35 0.21
C VAL A 63 0.50 -33.49 0.88
N GLY A 64 1.49 -33.17 1.69
CA GLY A 64 2.30 -34.19 2.38
C GLY A 64 1.46 -34.95 3.41
N ASP A 65 1.86 -36.18 3.74
CA ASP A 65 1.11 -37.08 4.65
C ASP A 65 0.80 -36.50 6.03
N ARG A 66 1.56 -35.48 6.48
CA ARG A 66 1.34 -34.79 7.76
C ARG A 66 0.25 -33.70 7.68
N GLN A 67 -0.19 -33.29 6.50
CA GLN A 67 -1.18 -32.22 6.31
C GLN A 67 -2.60 -32.77 6.47
N VAL A 68 -3.03 -32.86 7.73
CA VAL A 68 -4.39 -33.24 8.12
C VAL A 68 -5.21 -31.97 8.38
N PRO A 69 -6.50 -31.92 8.02
CA PRO A 69 -7.37 -30.80 8.41
C PRO A 69 -7.37 -30.60 9.92
N LEU A 70 -7.14 -29.35 10.34
CA LEU A 70 -7.09 -29.00 11.76
C LEU A 70 -8.49 -29.08 12.38
N ASP A 71 -8.63 -29.87 13.44
CA ASP A 71 -9.83 -29.91 14.25
C ASP A 71 -9.87 -28.68 15.19
N MET A 72 -10.76 -27.74 14.89
CA MET A 72 -10.94 -26.51 15.67
C MET A 72 -12.05 -26.60 16.72
N SER A 73 -12.64 -27.79 16.96
CA SER A 73 -13.76 -27.98 17.89
C SER A 73 -13.46 -27.50 19.33
N ALA A 74 -12.24 -27.73 19.81
CA ALA A 74 -11.76 -27.29 21.11
C ALA A 74 -11.17 -25.87 21.12
N GLY A 75 -11.25 -25.16 19.99
CA GLY A 75 -10.69 -23.82 19.77
C GLY A 75 -9.30 -23.82 19.12
N ALA A 76 -8.95 -22.69 18.50
CA ALA A 76 -7.72 -22.55 17.70
C ALA A 76 -6.43 -22.90 18.48
N ALA A 77 -6.32 -22.47 19.74
CA ALA A 77 -5.15 -22.78 20.56
C ALA A 77 -4.97 -24.29 20.79
N ALA A 78 -6.07 -25.02 21.02
CA ALA A 78 -6.03 -26.47 21.21
C ALA A 78 -5.76 -27.22 19.89
N ALA A 79 -6.18 -26.66 18.76
CA ALA A 79 -5.87 -27.18 17.43
C ALA A 79 -4.35 -27.15 17.17
N PHE A 80 -3.68 -26.03 17.46
CA PHE A 80 -2.22 -25.90 17.28
C PHE A 80 -1.41 -26.85 18.16
N MET A 81 -1.89 -27.21 19.36
CA MET A 81 -1.19 -28.19 20.22
C MET A 81 -1.17 -29.60 19.62
N LYS A 82 -2.10 -29.89 18.70
CA LYS A 82 -2.26 -31.20 18.06
C LYS A 82 -1.76 -31.21 16.61
N ASP A 83 -1.32 -30.06 16.10
CA ASP A 83 -0.93 -29.90 14.71
C ASP A 83 0.46 -30.53 14.46
N PRO A 84 0.55 -31.67 13.75
CA PRO A 84 1.83 -32.36 13.50
C PRO A 84 2.69 -31.67 12.43
N THR A 85 2.19 -30.60 11.81
CA THR A 85 2.90 -29.87 10.77
C THR A 85 3.78 -28.75 11.32
N LEU A 86 3.61 -28.36 12.58
CA LEU A 86 4.37 -27.29 13.21
C LEU A 86 5.85 -27.66 13.35
N ARG A 87 6.70 -26.74 12.92
CA ARG A 87 8.16 -26.87 12.98
C ARG A 87 8.77 -25.78 13.83
N PRO A 88 9.90 -26.06 14.52
CA PRO A 88 10.62 -25.04 15.27
C PRO A 88 10.87 -23.79 14.41
N GLY A 89 10.45 -22.64 14.90
CA GLY A 89 10.51 -21.35 14.20
C GLY A 89 9.19 -20.88 13.60
N ASP A 90 8.17 -21.75 13.49
CA ASP A 90 6.85 -21.34 13.01
C ASP A 90 6.18 -20.35 13.96
N ILE A 91 5.51 -19.35 13.39
CA ILE A 91 4.84 -18.29 14.14
C ILE A 91 3.36 -18.60 14.25
N VAL A 92 2.85 -18.63 15.48
CA VAL A 92 1.45 -18.92 15.79
C VAL A 92 0.84 -17.73 16.51
N VAL A 93 -0.32 -17.27 16.03
CA VAL A 93 -1.09 -16.21 16.67
C VAL A 93 -2.14 -16.84 17.58
N LEU A 94 -1.95 -16.69 18.89
CA LEU A 94 -2.87 -17.18 19.91
C LEU A 94 -3.64 -16.00 20.51
N LYS A 95 -4.65 -16.30 21.35
CA LYS A 95 -5.39 -15.28 22.12
C LYS A 95 -4.47 -14.42 23.00
N ASP A 96 -3.42 -15.02 23.55
CA ASP A 96 -2.45 -14.32 24.41
C ASP A 96 -1.48 -13.43 23.62
N GLY A 97 -1.50 -13.50 22.28
CA GLY A 97 -0.58 -12.81 21.39
C GLY A 97 0.24 -13.77 20.52
N VAL A 98 1.25 -13.20 19.87
CA VAL A 98 2.10 -13.93 18.92
C VAL A 98 3.16 -14.74 19.66
N LYS A 99 3.20 -16.04 19.38
CA LYS A 99 4.19 -16.98 19.92
C LYS A 99 4.91 -17.71 18.79
N VAL A 100 6.09 -18.22 19.11
CA VAL A 100 6.95 -19.00 18.21
C VAL A 100 6.99 -20.41 18.74
N PHE A 101 6.76 -21.38 17.85
CA PHE A 101 6.91 -22.78 18.22
C PHE A 101 8.39 -23.15 18.30
N THR A 102 8.79 -23.74 19.42
CA THR A 102 10.19 -24.13 19.73
C THR A 102 10.29 -25.60 20.12
N GLY A 103 9.16 -26.31 20.17
CA GLY A 103 9.07 -27.70 20.58
C GLY A 103 9.55 -28.68 19.51
N ASP A 104 9.63 -29.93 19.90
CA ASP A 104 10.00 -31.03 19.03
C ASP A 104 8.84 -31.39 18.06
N PRO A 105 9.07 -31.42 16.74
CA PRO A 105 8.02 -31.67 15.74
C PRO A 105 7.44 -33.09 15.82
N ASP A 106 8.18 -34.07 16.36
CA ASP A 106 7.72 -35.47 16.38
C ASP A 106 6.97 -35.83 17.69
N LYS A 107 6.89 -34.90 18.66
CA LYS A 107 6.19 -35.08 19.93
C LYS A 107 4.91 -34.27 19.97
N ARG A 108 3.96 -34.68 20.83
CA ARG A 108 2.78 -33.85 21.11
C ARG A 108 3.21 -32.51 21.69
N HIS A 109 2.73 -31.43 21.08
CA HIS A 109 3.07 -30.08 21.48
C HIS A 109 2.31 -29.69 22.75
N ALA A 110 3.00 -28.98 23.63
CA ALA A 110 2.43 -28.43 24.85
C ALA A 110 2.54 -26.90 24.84
N ALA A 111 1.75 -26.22 25.68
CA ALA A 111 1.75 -24.76 25.74
C ALA A 111 3.12 -24.15 26.08
N ARG A 112 3.99 -24.90 26.77
CA ARG A 112 5.37 -24.51 27.09
C ARG A 112 6.31 -24.45 25.88
N ASP A 113 5.95 -25.14 24.80
CA ASP A 113 6.73 -25.20 23.57
C ASP A 113 6.51 -23.94 22.70
N PHE A 114 5.59 -23.06 23.13
CA PHE A 114 5.26 -21.81 22.47
C PHE A 114 5.84 -20.63 23.25
N GLU A 115 6.91 -20.07 22.72
CA GLU A 115 7.60 -18.96 23.35
C GLU A 115 7.07 -17.61 22.85
N SER A 116 6.98 -16.60 23.71
CA SER A 116 6.64 -15.25 23.28
C SER A 116 7.67 -14.68 22.29
N ILE A 117 7.21 -13.95 21.27
CA ILE A 117 8.09 -13.39 20.23
C ILE A 117 9.25 -12.55 20.76
N GLY A 118 9.06 -11.85 21.88
CA GLY A 118 10.08 -10.99 22.48
C GLY A 118 11.31 -11.74 23.01
N ARG A 119 11.17 -13.04 23.33
CA ARG A 119 12.21 -13.88 23.92
C ARG A 119 12.80 -14.89 22.93
N SER A 120 12.02 -15.28 21.92
CA SER A 120 12.41 -16.33 20.97
C SER A 120 13.65 -16.00 20.15
N ALA A 121 14.64 -16.91 20.18
CA ALA A 121 15.89 -16.80 19.42
C ALA A 121 15.70 -17.00 17.89
N PHE A 122 14.58 -17.56 17.45
CA PHE A 122 14.32 -17.87 16.03
C PHE A 122 13.98 -16.64 15.17
N ILE A 123 13.71 -15.50 15.79
CA ILE A 123 13.21 -14.30 15.10
C ILE A 123 14.13 -13.12 15.36
N ASP A 124 14.52 -12.43 14.29
CA ASP A 124 15.30 -11.20 14.38
C ASP A 124 14.51 -10.04 15.01
N ARG A 125 15.21 -9.08 15.61
CA ARG A 125 14.63 -7.89 16.25
C ARG A 125 13.71 -7.13 15.29
N HIS A 126 14.07 -6.98 14.01
CA HIS A 126 13.24 -6.24 13.06
C HIS A 126 11.88 -6.91 12.85
N THR A 127 11.88 -8.23 12.64
CA THR A 127 10.67 -9.04 12.44
C THR A 127 9.80 -9.06 13.69
N ARG A 128 10.39 -9.10 14.89
CA ARG A 128 9.64 -8.97 16.16
C ARG A 128 8.86 -7.65 16.21
N THR A 129 9.48 -6.54 15.83
CA THR A 129 8.83 -5.22 15.81
C THR A 129 7.66 -5.19 14.83
N LEU A 130 7.86 -5.72 13.61
CA LEU A 130 6.84 -5.75 12.57
C LEU A 130 5.65 -6.64 12.95
N LEU A 131 5.89 -7.83 13.50
CA LEU A 131 4.83 -8.72 13.97
C LEU A 131 4.05 -8.12 15.15
N SER A 132 4.75 -7.44 16.07
CA SER A 132 4.08 -6.71 17.15
C SER A 132 3.17 -5.61 16.60
N ALA A 133 3.61 -4.89 15.56
CA ALA A 133 2.81 -3.84 14.92
C ALA A 133 1.61 -4.38 14.13
N MET A 134 1.72 -5.56 13.52
CA MET A 134 0.63 -6.19 12.77
C MET A 134 -0.50 -6.72 13.66
N VAL A 135 -0.14 -7.22 14.85
CA VAL A 135 -1.11 -7.82 15.78
C VAL A 135 -1.68 -6.81 16.76
N MET A 136 -1.02 -5.66 16.96
CA MET A 136 -1.64 -4.54 17.66
C MET A 136 -2.72 -3.89 16.78
N PRO A 137 -3.95 -3.68 17.31
CA PRO A 137 -4.97 -2.97 16.57
C PRO A 137 -4.48 -1.56 16.27
N ALA A 138 -4.48 -1.16 14.99
CA ALA A 138 -4.13 0.19 14.57
C ALA A 138 -4.96 1.22 15.37
N GLY A 139 -4.30 2.03 16.19
CA GLY A 139 -4.91 3.07 17.04
C GLY A 139 -5.12 2.72 18.52
N ALA A 140 -4.87 1.48 18.94
CA ALA A 140 -4.97 1.10 20.35
C ALA A 140 -3.61 1.21 21.06
N ILE A 141 -3.35 2.34 21.72
CA ILE A 141 -2.29 2.40 22.73
C ILE A 141 -2.71 1.44 23.86
N PRO A 142 -1.89 0.43 24.24
CA PRO A 142 -2.20 -0.46 25.35
C PRO A 142 -2.59 0.37 26.58
N ALA A 143 -3.63 -0.02 27.32
CA ALA A 143 -4.15 0.79 28.43
C ALA A 143 -3.07 1.18 29.45
N ALA A 144 -2.07 0.32 29.65
CA ALA A 144 -0.91 0.60 30.50
C ALA A 144 -0.04 1.75 29.96
N GLU A 145 0.17 1.80 28.65
CA GLU A 145 0.95 2.84 27.97
C GLU A 145 0.16 4.15 27.87
N ALA A 146 -1.16 4.09 27.64
CA ALA A 146 -2.04 5.27 27.71
C ALA A 146 -2.05 5.90 29.12
N ARG A 147 -2.04 5.07 30.17
CA ARG A 147 -1.90 5.53 31.57
C ARG A 147 -0.55 6.18 31.83
N ARG A 148 0.53 5.65 31.25
CA ARG A 148 1.86 6.25 31.37
C ARG A 148 1.95 7.59 30.65
N MET A 149 1.43 7.67 29.42
CA MET A 149 1.39 8.92 28.65
C MET A 149 0.56 9.99 29.34
N THR A 150 -0.61 9.65 29.89
CA THR A 150 -1.43 10.59 30.67
C THR A 150 -0.77 11.01 31.98
N ALA A 151 -0.06 10.10 32.66
CA ALA A 151 0.72 10.43 33.85
C ALA A 151 1.93 11.33 33.54
N GLN A 152 2.59 11.14 32.40
CA GLN A 152 3.68 12.00 31.95
C GLN A 152 3.16 13.38 31.51
N ALA A 153 2.04 13.45 30.78
CA ALA A 153 1.39 14.70 30.40
C ALA A 153 0.97 15.55 31.62
N ARG A 154 0.54 14.89 32.71
CA ARG A 154 0.23 15.58 33.98
C ARG A 154 1.46 16.11 34.73
N LYS A 155 2.66 15.58 34.45
CA LYS A 155 3.92 16.01 35.08
C LYS A 155 4.58 17.19 34.36
N VAL A 156 4.15 17.51 33.14
CA VAL A 156 4.59 18.73 32.46
C VAL A 156 3.77 19.88 33.05
N PRO A 157 4.37 20.80 33.84
CA PRO A 157 3.66 22.00 34.26
C PRO A 157 3.25 22.77 33.00
N PRO A 158 2.04 23.36 32.94
CA PRO A 158 1.71 24.27 31.85
C PRO A 158 2.74 25.40 31.89
N THR A 159 3.61 25.47 30.88
CA THR A 159 4.38 26.67 30.63
C THR A 159 3.35 27.78 30.51
N ALA A 160 3.35 28.69 31.47
CA ALA A 160 2.47 29.85 31.50
C ALA A 160 2.75 30.68 30.24
N VAL A 161 1.96 30.43 29.20
CA VAL A 161 1.78 31.38 28.12
C VAL A 161 1.16 32.61 28.77
N ALA A 162 1.94 33.70 28.77
CA ALA A 162 1.48 35.02 29.15
C ALA A 162 0.15 35.31 28.43
N PRO A 163 -0.80 36.02 29.06
CA PRO A 163 -2.06 36.35 28.42
C PRO A 163 -1.77 37.22 27.20
N VAL A 164 -1.86 36.62 26.02
CA VAL A 164 -1.96 37.35 24.76
C VAL A 164 -3.27 38.11 24.86
N GLN A 165 -3.18 39.42 24.93
CA GLN A 165 -4.32 40.33 24.89
C GLN A 165 -5.23 39.88 23.76
N ALA A 166 -6.51 39.68 24.08
CA ALA A 166 -7.53 39.37 23.10
C ALA A 166 -7.67 40.58 22.16
N GLU A 167 -6.85 40.63 21.12
CA GLU A 167 -7.19 41.39 19.92
C GLU A 167 -8.47 40.78 19.38
N THR A 168 -9.57 41.51 19.58
CA THR A 168 -10.83 41.31 18.89
C THR A 168 -10.60 41.53 17.40
N ALA A 169 -10.04 40.54 16.72
CA ALA A 169 -10.02 40.47 15.28
C ALA A 169 -11.47 40.34 14.83
N SER A 170 -12.06 41.47 14.41
CA SER A 170 -13.38 41.53 13.81
C SER A 170 -13.45 40.50 12.67
N MET A 171 -14.25 39.45 12.87
CA MET A 171 -14.47 38.41 11.89
C MET A 171 -15.21 39.00 10.69
N ARG A 172 -14.48 39.31 9.61
CA ARG A 172 -15.09 39.70 8.33
C ARG A 172 -15.64 38.47 7.63
N ILE A 173 -16.95 38.26 7.76
CA ILE A 173 -17.69 37.29 6.96
C ILE A 173 -17.89 37.90 5.58
N ILE A 174 -17.11 37.42 4.60
CA ILE A 174 -17.36 37.68 3.19
C ILE A 174 -18.25 36.54 2.70
N SER A 175 -19.53 36.81 2.49
CA SER A 175 -20.44 35.89 1.81
C SER A 175 -20.22 36.04 0.30
N PRO A 176 -19.66 35.05 -0.41
CA PRO A 176 -19.66 35.10 -1.86
C PRO A 176 -21.05 34.77 -2.40
N TRP A 177 -21.36 35.40 -3.54
CA TRP A 177 -22.40 35.14 -4.53
C TRP A 177 -23.89 35.37 -4.17
N ILE A 178 -24.39 36.51 -4.63
CA ILE A 178 -25.82 36.74 -4.93
C ILE A 178 -26.08 36.14 -6.32
N VAL A 179 -27.01 35.19 -6.44
CA VAL A 179 -27.60 34.85 -7.74
C VAL A 179 -28.62 35.93 -8.05
N ALA A 180 -28.33 36.75 -9.06
CA ALA A 180 -29.34 37.57 -9.68
C ALA A 180 -30.31 36.65 -10.43
N THR A 181 -31.49 36.43 -9.87
CA THR A 181 -32.66 35.99 -10.63
C THR A 181 -33.21 37.23 -11.34
N SER A 182 -33.00 37.30 -12.66
CA SER A 182 -33.74 38.21 -13.54
C SER A 182 -35.10 37.59 -13.88
N ASN A 183 -36.13 38.45 -13.94
CA ASN A 183 -37.47 38.19 -14.48
C ASN A 183 -37.46 37.47 -15.83
#